data_AF-A0A830BSU5-F1
#
_entry.id   AF-A0A830BSU5-F1
#
_cell.length_a   1.000
_cell.length_b   1.000
_cell.length_c   1.000
_cell.angle_alpha   90.00
_cell.angle_beta   90.00
_cell.angle_gamma   90.00
#
_symmetry.space_group_name_H-M   'P 1'
#
loop_
_entity.id
_entity.type
_entity.pdbx_description
1 polymer ?
#
loop_
_entity_poly.entity_id
_entity_poly.type
_entity_poly.pdbx_seq_one_letter_code
_entity_poly.pdbx_strand_id
1 'polypeptide(L)'
;VLSKNTLCFKKEVKWPLGWPSGGYPGPQGPYYCGFGADKAFWHDIVDAHYKACLYTGINISGINGEVMPGQWEYQVRPAVGISAGDELWISRYILERITEIAGVVVSFDPKPIQGDWNGAGAHCNYSTKSMRSDGGFEVIKKAIEKLGLRHKEHIAAYGEGNERLLTGKHETSDINTFK
;
A
#
# COMPACT_ATOMS: atom_id res chain seq x y z
N VAL A 1 1.80 -9.54 7.60
CA VAL A 1 1.04 -8.30 7.27
C VAL A 1 1.17 -8.14 5.79
N LEU A 2 0.07 -7.93 5.09
CA LEU A 2 0.12 -7.33 3.77
C LEU A 2 -0.42 -5.92 3.92
N SER A 3 0.44 -4.92 3.78
CA SER A 3 0.01 -3.53 3.67
C SER A 3 -0.21 -3.20 2.20
N LYS A 4 -1.19 -2.36 1.86
CA LYS A 4 -1.39 -1.91 0.48
C LYS A 4 -1.70 -0.43 0.43
N ASN A 5 -0.87 0.28 -0.31
CA ASN A 5 -1.06 1.70 -0.61
C ASN A 5 -1.95 1.84 -1.84
N THR A 6 -2.85 2.81 -1.78
CA THR A 6 -3.87 3.07 -2.80
C THR A 6 -4.05 4.57 -2.98
N LEU A 7 -4.45 4.97 -4.19
CA LEU A 7 -4.76 6.36 -4.51
C LEU A 7 -6.12 6.41 -5.19
N CYS A 8 -6.99 7.31 -4.75
CA CYS A 8 -8.27 7.57 -5.40
C CYS A 8 -8.17 8.73 -6.39
N PHE A 9 -8.87 8.59 -7.52
CA PHE A 9 -8.92 9.53 -8.63
C PHE A 9 -10.35 10.01 -8.87
N LYS A 10 -10.48 11.28 -9.29
CA LYS A 10 -11.71 11.82 -9.85
C LYS A 10 -12.02 11.12 -11.16
N LYS A 11 -13.19 10.51 -11.27
CA LYS A 11 -13.60 9.68 -12.42
C LYS A 11 -13.46 10.36 -13.78
N GLU A 12 -13.85 11.62 -13.88
CA GLU A 12 -13.92 12.35 -15.15
C GLU A 12 -12.55 12.79 -15.69
N VAL A 13 -11.67 13.24 -14.79
CA VAL A 13 -10.42 13.91 -15.17
C VAL A 13 -9.18 13.04 -14.98
N LYS A 14 -9.33 11.80 -14.45
CA LYS A 14 -8.21 10.91 -14.06
C LYS A 14 -7.13 11.65 -13.27
N TRP A 15 -7.56 12.55 -12.39
CA TRP A 15 -6.69 13.35 -11.53
C TRP A 15 -6.89 12.95 -10.07
N PRO A 16 -5.85 12.94 -9.22
CA PRO A 16 -6.00 12.48 -7.84
C PRO A 16 -7.05 13.27 -7.07
N LEU A 17 -7.77 12.57 -6.21
CA LEU A 17 -8.80 13.15 -5.37
C LEU A 17 -8.16 14.08 -4.33
N GLY A 18 -8.74 15.28 -4.15
CA GLY A 18 -8.16 16.33 -3.31
C GLY A 18 -7.17 17.26 -4.01
N TRP A 19 -6.71 16.92 -5.23
CA TRP A 19 -5.79 17.77 -5.97
C TRP A 19 -6.53 18.88 -6.73
N PRO A 20 -5.93 20.07 -6.86
CA PRO A 20 -6.48 21.15 -7.68
C PRO A 20 -6.50 20.72 -9.15
N SER A 21 -7.55 21.10 -9.88
CA SER A 21 -7.71 20.74 -11.28
C SER A 21 -6.57 21.31 -12.12
N GLY A 22 -5.81 20.44 -12.81
CA GLY A 22 -4.67 20.85 -13.62
C GLY A 22 -3.46 21.35 -12.83
N GLY A 23 -3.45 21.19 -11.50
CA GLY A 23 -2.39 21.64 -10.62
C GLY A 23 -1.98 20.61 -9.57
N TYR A 24 -1.05 21.00 -8.72
CA TYR A 24 -0.51 20.21 -7.62
C TYR A 24 -0.91 20.83 -6.28
N PRO A 25 -1.15 20.01 -5.24
CA PRO A 25 -1.28 20.50 -3.88
C PRO A 25 0.08 20.99 -3.34
N GLY A 26 0.10 21.42 -2.08
CA GLY A 26 1.35 21.71 -1.37
C GLY A 26 2.31 20.51 -1.35
N PRO A 27 3.60 20.73 -1.03
CA PRO A 27 4.59 19.66 -0.99
C PRO A 27 4.24 18.60 0.06
N GLN A 28 4.75 17.38 -0.14
CA GLN A 28 4.58 16.27 0.81
C GLN A 28 5.08 16.66 2.21
N GLY A 29 4.40 16.17 3.25
CA GLY A 29 4.71 16.50 4.64
C GLY A 29 3.49 16.48 5.55
N PRO A 30 2.48 17.35 5.34
CA PRO A 30 1.34 17.47 6.25
C PRO A 30 0.29 16.35 6.09
N TYR A 31 0.44 15.48 5.09
CA TYR A 31 -0.58 14.51 4.68
C TYR A 31 -0.49 13.17 5.43
N TYR A 32 0.73 12.71 5.74
CA TYR A 32 0.93 11.44 6.45
C TYR A 32 0.27 11.47 7.83
N CYS A 33 -0.67 10.56 8.07
CA CYS A 33 -1.51 10.55 9.27
C CYS A 33 -2.16 11.92 9.60
N GLY A 34 -2.36 12.75 8.59
CA GLY A 34 -2.92 14.09 8.73
C GLY A 34 -4.43 14.08 9.02
N PHE A 35 -4.91 15.16 9.60
CA PHE A 35 -6.33 15.42 9.83
C PHE A 35 -6.70 16.84 9.37
N GLY A 36 -7.94 17.00 8.89
CA GLY A 36 -8.44 18.25 8.34
C GLY A 36 -8.76 18.14 6.85
N ALA A 37 -9.73 18.95 6.39
CA ALA A 37 -10.23 18.92 5.01
C ALA A 37 -9.16 19.31 3.97
N ASP A 38 -8.10 19.99 4.39
CA ASP A 38 -6.95 20.41 3.60
C ASP A 38 -5.85 19.35 3.49
N LYS A 39 -5.95 18.24 4.25
CA LYS A 39 -4.89 17.22 4.36
C LYS A 39 -5.39 15.79 4.11
N ALA A 40 -6.55 15.44 4.68
CA ALA A 40 -7.09 14.08 4.65
C ALA A 40 -8.27 14.00 3.67
N PHE A 41 -7.98 13.57 2.44
CA PHE A 41 -9.00 13.40 1.40
C PHE A 41 -9.61 12.00 1.48
N TRP A 42 -10.91 11.88 1.18
CA TRP A 42 -11.69 10.61 1.11
C TRP A 42 -11.64 9.68 2.32
N HIS A 43 -11.47 10.26 3.51
CA HIS A 43 -11.49 9.52 4.76
C HIS A 43 -12.79 8.73 4.99
N ASP A 44 -13.92 9.25 4.50
CA ASP A 44 -15.23 8.60 4.55
C ASP A 44 -15.26 7.23 3.84
N ILE A 45 -14.64 7.14 2.67
CA ILE A 45 -14.50 5.89 1.90
C ILE A 45 -13.57 4.92 2.65
N VAL A 46 -12.47 5.40 3.23
CA VAL A 46 -11.51 4.56 3.98
C VAL A 46 -12.17 3.98 5.23
N ASP A 47 -12.90 4.80 5.99
CA ASP A 47 -13.63 4.35 7.17
C ASP A 47 -14.74 3.35 6.82
N ALA A 48 -15.44 3.58 5.71
CA ALA A 48 -16.43 2.64 5.20
C ALA A 48 -15.79 1.30 4.83
N HIS A 49 -14.64 1.32 4.14
CA HIS A 49 -13.88 0.12 3.79
C HIS A 49 -13.39 -0.64 5.02
N TYR A 50 -12.84 0.08 6.00
CA TYR A 50 -12.38 -0.51 7.25
C TYR A 50 -13.51 -1.24 7.99
N LYS A 51 -14.66 -0.58 8.15
CA LYS A 51 -15.86 -1.17 8.77
C LYS A 51 -16.40 -2.36 7.97
N ALA A 52 -16.43 -2.26 6.64
CA ALA A 52 -16.89 -3.35 5.78
C ALA A 52 -15.98 -4.59 5.91
N CYS A 53 -14.65 -4.40 5.93
CA CYS A 53 -13.70 -5.51 6.10
C CYS A 53 -13.87 -6.20 7.46
N LEU A 54 -14.02 -5.42 8.54
CA LEU A 54 -14.31 -5.96 9.87
C LEU A 54 -15.63 -6.75 9.87
N TYR A 55 -16.68 -6.21 9.24
CA TYR A 55 -17.98 -6.86 9.16
C TYR A 55 -17.93 -8.19 8.39
N THR A 56 -17.16 -8.26 7.30
CA THR A 56 -17.01 -9.49 6.50
C THR A 56 -16.05 -10.51 7.12
N GLY A 57 -15.43 -10.19 8.26
CA GLY A 57 -14.48 -11.08 8.95
C GLY A 57 -13.08 -11.11 8.33
N ILE A 58 -12.71 -10.11 7.53
CA ILE A 58 -11.33 -9.94 7.06
C ILE A 58 -10.48 -9.47 8.25
N ASN A 59 -9.29 -10.05 8.42
CA ASN A 59 -8.37 -9.66 9.48
C ASN A 59 -7.66 -8.35 9.13
N ILE A 60 -8.42 -7.27 9.00
CA ILE A 60 -7.88 -5.93 8.81
C ILE A 60 -7.34 -5.42 10.16
N SER A 61 -6.06 -5.05 10.18
CA SER A 61 -5.34 -4.67 11.41
C SER A 61 -5.19 -3.17 11.60
N GLY A 62 -5.42 -2.37 10.55
CA GLY A 62 -5.27 -0.92 10.61
C GLY A 62 -5.44 -0.24 9.27
N ILE A 63 -5.49 1.10 9.34
CA ILE A 63 -5.55 2.05 8.23
C ILE A 63 -4.74 3.30 8.59
N ASN A 64 -4.17 3.99 7.60
CA ASN A 64 -3.55 5.30 7.78
C ASN A 64 -3.55 6.12 6.49
N GLY A 65 -3.53 7.45 6.63
CA GLY A 65 -3.22 8.36 5.52
C GLY A 65 -1.73 8.28 5.19
N GLU A 66 -1.40 8.23 3.91
CA GLU A 66 -0.03 8.10 3.42
C GLU A 66 0.61 9.45 3.07
N VAL A 67 1.89 9.41 2.73
CA VAL A 67 2.72 10.61 2.49
C VAL A 67 2.20 11.46 1.33
N MET A 68 1.73 10.83 0.25
CA MET A 68 1.18 11.54 -0.91
C MET A 68 -0.28 11.97 -0.62
N PRO A 69 -0.67 13.22 -0.92
CA PRO A 69 -2.03 13.70 -0.69
C PRO A 69 -3.05 12.86 -1.45
N GLY A 70 -4.00 12.28 -0.71
CA GLY A 70 -5.02 11.38 -1.24
C GLY A 70 -4.57 9.92 -1.33
N GLN A 71 -3.35 9.59 -0.90
CA GLN A 71 -2.91 8.21 -0.76
C GLN A 71 -3.28 7.67 0.63
N TRP A 72 -3.67 6.40 0.68
CA TRP A 72 -4.00 5.70 1.93
C TRP A 72 -3.48 4.28 1.93
N GLU A 73 -3.17 3.77 3.11
CA GLU A 73 -2.78 2.38 3.37
C GLU A 73 -3.82 1.68 4.25
N TYR A 74 -4.05 0.40 3.99
CA TYR A 74 -4.67 -0.52 4.93
C TYR A 74 -3.81 -1.78 5.07
N GLN A 75 -3.91 -2.44 6.22
CA GLN A 75 -3.12 -3.62 6.53
C GLN A 75 -4.00 -4.84 6.84
N VAL A 76 -3.70 -5.98 6.23
CA VAL A 76 -4.33 -7.28 6.51
C VAL A 76 -3.37 -8.17 7.31
N ARG A 77 -3.71 -8.44 8.57
CA ARG A 77 -2.96 -9.29 9.52
C ARG A 77 -3.81 -9.67 10.75
N PRO A 78 -3.55 -10.83 11.37
CA PRO A 78 -2.71 -11.94 10.92
C PRO A 78 -3.45 -12.87 9.99
N ALA A 79 -2.81 -13.21 8.88
CA ALA A 79 -3.28 -14.21 7.93
C ALA A 79 -2.18 -15.27 7.75
N VAL A 80 -2.58 -16.53 7.61
CA VAL A 80 -1.67 -17.68 7.61
C VAL A 80 -1.75 -18.40 6.27
N GLY A 81 -0.61 -18.48 5.58
CA GLY A 81 -0.52 -19.19 4.30
C GLY A 81 -1.46 -18.59 3.25
N ILE A 82 -2.34 -19.42 2.69
CA ILE A 82 -3.21 -19.06 1.57
C ILE A 82 -4.23 -17.96 1.92
N SER A 83 -4.71 -17.91 3.18
CA SER A 83 -5.73 -16.94 3.59
C SER A 83 -5.28 -15.49 3.43
N ALA A 84 -3.97 -15.24 3.47
CA ALA A 84 -3.42 -13.91 3.26
C ALA A 84 -3.71 -13.37 1.84
N GLY A 85 -3.65 -14.26 0.83
CA GLY A 85 -4.02 -13.92 -0.54
C GLY A 85 -5.54 -13.71 -0.67
N ASP A 86 -6.33 -14.63 -0.12
CA ASP A 86 -7.79 -14.59 -0.19
C ASP A 86 -8.34 -13.31 0.45
N GLU A 87 -7.93 -13.00 1.68
CA GLU A 87 -8.36 -11.82 2.42
C GLU A 87 -7.90 -10.52 1.75
N LEU A 88 -6.69 -10.48 1.19
CA LEU A 88 -6.21 -9.30 0.45
C LEU A 88 -7.01 -9.07 -0.84
N TRP A 89 -7.35 -10.13 -1.57
CA TRP A 89 -8.15 -10.00 -2.79
C TRP A 89 -9.58 -9.55 -2.50
N ILE A 90 -10.22 -10.12 -1.49
CA ILE A 90 -11.58 -9.71 -1.11
C ILE A 90 -11.58 -8.29 -0.54
N SER A 91 -10.59 -7.89 0.26
CA SER A 91 -10.50 -6.50 0.74
C SER A 91 -10.31 -5.50 -0.40
N ARG A 92 -9.55 -5.83 -1.46
CA ARG A 92 -9.46 -5.01 -2.68
C ARG A 92 -10.79 -4.90 -3.40
N TYR A 93 -11.51 -6.02 -3.55
CA TYR A 93 -12.84 -6.03 -4.13
C TYR A 93 -13.79 -5.11 -3.37
N ILE A 94 -13.84 -5.22 -2.04
CA ILE A 94 -14.68 -4.35 -1.20
C ILE A 94 -14.29 -2.88 -1.38
N LEU A 95 -13.00 -2.55 -1.42
CA LEU A 95 -12.53 -1.18 -1.65
C LEU A 95 -13.04 -0.64 -2.98
N GLU A 96 -12.86 -1.40 -4.05
CA GLU A 96 -13.29 -0.99 -5.39
C GLU A 96 -14.82 -0.79 -5.47
N ARG A 97 -15.61 -1.68 -4.85
CA ARG A 97 -17.08 -1.53 -4.75
C ARG A 97 -17.51 -0.30 -3.96
N ILE A 98 -16.80 0.05 -2.89
CA ILE A 98 -17.10 1.27 -2.12
C ILE A 98 -16.73 2.52 -2.93
N THR A 99 -15.60 2.50 -3.64
CA THR A 99 -15.22 3.60 -4.53
C THR A 99 -16.18 3.76 -5.72
N GLU A 100 -16.74 2.66 -6.23
CA GLU A 100 -17.79 2.66 -7.25
C GLU A 100 -19.03 3.41 -6.76
N ILE A 101 -19.49 3.15 -5.53
CA ILE A 101 -20.62 3.86 -4.90
C ILE A 101 -20.31 5.35 -4.72
N ALA A 102 -19.08 5.67 -4.33
CA ALA A 102 -18.64 7.06 -4.15
C ALA A 102 -18.34 7.80 -5.46
N GLY A 103 -18.39 7.12 -6.62
CA GLY A 103 -18.12 7.71 -7.92
C GLY A 103 -16.65 8.09 -8.14
N VAL A 104 -15.72 7.44 -7.44
CA VAL A 104 -14.27 7.65 -7.56
C VAL A 104 -13.59 6.39 -8.10
N VAL A 105 -12.35 6.52 -8.57
CA VAL A 105 -11.60 5.41 -9.15
C VAL A 105 -10.38 5.13 -8.28
N VAL A 106 -10.28 3.92 -7.72
CA VAL A 106 -9.08 3.48 -7.01
C VAL A 106 -8.01 3.02 -8.00
N SER A 107 -6.74 3.33 -7.69
CA SER A 107 -5.59 2.79 -8.41
C SER A 107 -4.65 2.06 -7.46
N PHE A 108 -4.10 0.96 -7.96
CA PHE A 108 -3.04 0.18 -7.33
C PHE A 108 -1.70 0.32 -8.07
N ASP A 109 -1.59 1.24 -9.05
CA ASP A 109 -0.36 1.51 -9.81
C ASP A 109 0.78 1.89 -8.85
N PRO A 110 1.99 1.32 -9.00
CA PRO A 110 3.09 1.55 -8.08
C PRO A 110 3.62 3.00 -8.11
N LYS A 111 3.39 3.75 -9.20
CA LYS A 111 3.80 5.16 -9.32
C LYS A 111 2.72 5.93 -10.10
N PRO A 112 1.59 6.28 -9.44
CA PRO A 112 0.42 6.83 -10.11
C PRO A 112 0.65 8.26 -10.63
N ILE A 113 1.49 9.04 -9.95
CA ILE A 113 1.90 10.38 -10.37
C ILE A 113 3.43 10.43 -10.47
N GLN A 114 3.93 10.91 -11.60
CA GLN A 114 5.36 11.07 -11.84
C GLN A 114 5.93 12.26 -11.06
N GLY A 115 7.25 12.25 -10.86
CA GLY A 115 7.96 13.30 -10.13
C GLY A 115 8.13 13.01 -8.64
N ASP A 116 8.18 14.07 -7.85
CA ASP A 116 8.57 14.10 -6.43
C ASP A 116 7.43 13.70 -5.48
N TRP A 117 6.65 12.70 -5.88
CA TRP A 117 5.52 12.15 -5.11
C TRP A 117 5.80 10.71 -4.72
N ASN A 118 5.41 10.29 -3.53
CA ASN A 118 5.58 8.91 -3.09
C ASN A 118 4.81 7.97 -4.02
N GLY A 119 5.35 6.77 -4.21
CA GLY A 119 4.65 5.71 -4.93
C GLY A 119 3.86 4.80 -3.99
N ALA A 120 3.19 3.80 -4.54
CA ALA A 120 2.30 2.92 -3.80
C ALA A 120 2.86 1.50 -3.69
N GLY A 121 3.38 1.16 -2.52
CA GLY A 121 3.91 -0.17 -2.21
C GLY A 121 2.83 -1.18 -1.79
N ALA A 122 3.26 -2.43 -1.62
CA ALA A 122 2.48 -3.47 -0.97
C ALA A 122 3.38 -4.27 -0.01
N HIS A 123 3.74 -3.68 1.14
CA HIS A 123 4.78 -4.25 2.00
C HIS A 123 4.31 -5.58 2.62
N CYS A 124 5.14 -6.60 2.45
CA CYS A 124 4.88 -7.95 2.98
C CYS A 124 5.75 -8.22 4.21
N ASN A 125 5.11 -8.27 5.36
CA ASN A 125 5.73 -8.70 6.60
C ASN A 125 5.53 -10.20 6.79
N TYR A 126 6.61 -10.94 6.96
CA TYR A 126 6.64 -12.41 7.01
C TYR A 126 7.27 -12.94 8.30
N SER A 127 6.78 -14.07 8.80
CA SER A 127 7.46 -14.82 9.86
C SER A 127 7.06 -16.30 9.87
N THR A 128 8.01 -17.19 10.14
CA THR A 128 7.76 -18.61 10.45
C THR A 128 7.60 -18.82 11.95
N LYS A 129 7.19 -20.02 12.36
CA LYS A 129 7.17 -20.40 13.78
C LYS A 129 8.55 -20.22 14.44
N SER A 130 9.62 -20.67 13.78
CA SER A 130 10.98 -20.57 14.30
C SER A 130 11.50 -19.14 14.38
N MET A 131 11.09 -18.24 13.46
CA MET A 131 11.45 -16.81 13.54
C MET A 131 10.84 -16.12 14.77
N ARG A 132 9.72 -16.63 15.29
CA ARG A 132 9.01 -16.06 16.45
C ARG A 132 9.41 -16.71 17.79
N SER A 133 10.31 -17.70 17.76
CA SER A 133 10.80 -18.39 18.95
C SER A 133 12.17 -17.84 19.38
N ASP A 134 12.66 -18.27 20.55
CA ASP A 134 13.97 -17.89 21.06
C ASP A 134 15.08 -18.22 20.05
N GLY A 135 15.99 -17.27 19.83
CA GLY A 135 17.02 -17.38 18.78
C GLY A 135 16.50 -17.13 17.35
N GLY A 136 15.23 -16.75 17.17
CA GLY A 136 14.62 -16.52 15.86
C GLY A 136 15.31 -15.46 15.00
N PHE A 137 16.06 -14.52 15.59
CA PHE A 137 16.82 -13.51 14.86
C PHE A 137 17.86 -14.11 13.91
N GLU A 138 18.52 -15.20 14.30
CA GLU A 138 19.48 -15.89 13.43
C GLU A 138 18.78 -16.61 12.26
N VAL A 139 17.53 -17.04 12.45
CA VAL A 139 16.69 -17.58 11.37
C VAL A 139 16.28 -16.47 10.40
N ILE A 140 16.00 -15.26 10.91
CA ILE A 140 15.66 -14.09 10.08
C ILE A 140 16.84 -13.70 9.19
N LYS A 141 18.06 -13.60 9.74
CA LYS A 141 19.27 -13.31 8.94
C LYS A 141 19.46 -14.30 7.79
N LYS A 142 19.38 -15.60 8.09
CA LYS A 142 19.46 -16.67 7.07
C LYS A 142 18.36 -16.58 6.01
N ALA A 143 17.16 -16.13 6.38
CA ALA A 143 16.08 -15.92 5.42
C ALA A 143 16.35 -14.71 4.51
N ILE A 144 16.88 -13.61 5.06
CA ILE A 144 17.27 -12.42 4.30
C ILE A 144 18.39 -12.75 3.30
N GLU A 145 19.40 -13.52 3.71
CA GLU A 145 20.45 -14.00 2.80
C GLU A 145 19.88 -14.77 1.60
N LYS A 146 18.91 -15.66 1.85
CA LYS A 146 18.23 -16.41 0.79
C LYS A 146 17.38 -15.52 -0.12
N LEU A 147 16.76 -14.47 0.41
CA LEU A 147 16.02 -13.48 -0.40
C LEU A 147 16.98 -12.74 -1.35
N GLY A 148 18.18 -12.38 -0.87
CA GLY A 148 19.19 -11.71 -1.69
C GLY A 148 19.65 -12.55 -2.88
N LEU A 149 19.80 -13.86 -2.70
CA LEU A 149 20.17 -14.79 -3.77
C LEU A 149 19.11 -14.92 -4.87
N ARG A 150 17.86 -14.57 -4.58
CA ARG A 150 16.71 -14.67 -5.52
C ARG A 150 16.06 -13.33 -5.82
N HIS A 151 16.78 -12.24 -5.56
CA HIS A 151 16.26 -10.87 -5.69
C HIS A 151 15.69 -10.61 -7.09
N LYS A 152 16.43 -11.01 -8.13
CA LYS A 152 16.04 -10.78 -9.53
C LYS A 152 14.75 -11.53 -9.90
N GLU A 153 14.62 -12.79 -9.48
CA GLU A 153 13.42 -13.59 -9.74
C GLU A 153 12.21 -13.05 -8.98
N HIS A 154 12.41 -12.57 -7.74
CA HIS A 154 11.34 -11.97 -6.96
C HIS A 154 10.87 -10.63 -7.55
N ILE A 155 11.80 -9.74 -7.95
CA ILE A 155 11.45 -8.48 -8.59
C ILE A 155 10.60 -8.68 -9.85
N ALA A 156 10.90 -9.71 -10.66
CA ALA A 156 10.11 -10.04 -11.84
C ALA A 156 8.64 -10.41 -11.52
N ALA A 157 8.35 -10.84 -10.29
CA ALA A 157 7.02 -11.22 -9.83
C ALA A 157 6.37 -10.20 -8.87
N TYR A 158 7.07 -9.14 -8.45
CA TYR A 158 6.59 -8.17 -7.46
C TYR A 158 5.66 -7.09 -8.02
N GLY A 159 5.33 -7.16 -9.30
CA GLY A 159 4.40 -6.27 -9.98
C GLY A 159 5.06 -5.49 -11.11
N GLU A 160 4.32 -5.33 -12.19
CA GLU A 160 4.73 -4.52 -13.34
C GLU A 160 4.74 -3.03 -12.99
N GLY A 161 5.68 -2.27 -13.54
CA GLY A 161 5.81 -0.84 -13.29
C GLY A 161 6.64 -0.46 -12.06
N ASN A 162 7.14 -1.44 -11.30
CA ASN A 162 7.93 -1.20 -10.10
C ASN A 162 9.26 -0.47 -10.37
N GLU A 163 9.78 -0.49 -11.60
CA GLU A 163 10.94 0.30 -12.01
C GLU A 163 10.73 1.82 -11.85
N ARG A 164 9.47 2.28 -11.85
CA ARG A 164 9.10 3.68 -11.61
C ARG A 164 9.03 4.03 -10.12
N LEU A 165 8.85 3.02 -9.27
CA LEU A 165 8.72 3.15 -7.82
C LEU A 165 10.08 2.98 -7.14
N LEU A 166 10.76 1.86 -7.40
CA LEU A 166 11.97 1.38 -6.72
C LEU A 166 13.23 2.06 -7.27
N THR A 167 13.39 3.34 -6.92
CA THR A 167 14.43 4.23 -7.48
C THR A 167 15.53 4.58 -6.48
N GLY A 168 15.44 4.08 -5.24
CA GLY A 168 16.32 4.50 -4.14
C GLY A 168 15.91 5.82 -3.47
N LYS A 169 14.80 6.43 -3.92
CA LYS A 169 14.21 7.66 -3.37
C LYS A 169 12.82 7.36 -2.79
N HIS A 170 12.24 8.32 -2.08
CA HIS A 170 10.88 8.22 -1.52
C HIS A 170 10.65 6.92 -0.74
N GLU A 171 11.54 6.64 0.22
CA GLU A 171 11.44 5.49 1.13
C GLU A 171 11.53 4.11 0.43
N THR A 172 12.06 4.06 -0.79
CA THR A 172 12.32 2.81 -1.52
C THR A 172 13.81 2.54 -1.73
N SER A 173 14.17 1.28 -1.89
CA SER A 173 15.49 0.86 -2.38
C SER A 173 15.54 0.89 -3.91
N ASP A 174 16.75 0.97 -4.47
CA ASP A 174 16.98 0.80 -5.91
C ASP A 174 16.62 -0.63 -6.35
N ILE A 175 15.89 -0.76 -7.46
CA ILE A 175 15.37 -2.05 -7.96
C ILE A 175 16.45 -3.10 -8.21
N ASN A 176 17.68 -2.69 -8.55
CA ASN A 176 18.77 -3.61 -8.89
C ASN A 176 19.61 -3.99 -7.67
N THR A 177 19.36 -3.37 -6.52
CA THR A 177 20.24 -3.47 -5.36
C THR A 177 19.52 -4.12 -4.18
N PHE A 178 20.00 -5.29 -3.75
CA PHE A 178 19.57 -5.91 -2.49
C PHE A 178 20.47 -5.44 -1.34
N LYS A 179 19.88 -4.90 -0.27
CA LYS A 179 20.58 -4.35 0.91
C LYS A 179 19.84 -4.72 2.18
#